data_AF-A0A2S9Y617-F1
#
_entry.id   AF-A0A2S9Y617-F1
#
_cell.length_a   1.000
_cell.length_b   1.000
_cell.length_c   1.000
_cell.angle_alpha   90.00
_cell.angle_beta   90.00
_cell.angle_gamma   90.00
#
_symmetry.space_group_name_H-M   'P 1'
#
loop_
_entity.id
_entity.type
_entity.pdbx_description
1 polymer ?
#
loop_
_entity_poly.entity_id
_entity_poly.type
_entity_poly.pdbx_seq_one_letter_code
_entity_poly.pdbx_strand_id
1 'polypeptide(L)'
;MIGSRPTWVPSLLLLATLSVGGCKESGNDYLTEGLRLLGEAERGDCKPDVRAGQATINSAKVSQCLDKTKAALEQLHKARELGVQNKEIDDLIAKTEAEVSNLETMLKMVGRMQHEP
;
A
#
# COMPACT_ATOMS: atom_id res chain seq x y z
N MET A 1 -31.32 71.83 10.36
CA MET A 1 -30.48 71.22 11.41
C MET A 1 -30.53 69.71 11.25
N ILE A 2 -29.35 69.08 11.23
CA ILE A 2 -29.03 67.65 11.37
C ILE A 2 -29.46 66.74 10.21
N GLY A 3 -28.48 66.41 9.37
CA GLY A 3 -28.55 65.36 8.35
C GLY A 3 -28.10 64.01 8.87
N SER A 4 -28.35 62.97 8.08
CA SER A 4 -27.81 61.63 8.30
C SER A 4 -27.57 60.98 6.94
N ARG A 5 -26.30 60.85 6.54
CA ARG A 5 -25.86 60.08 5.37
C ARG A 5 -25.64 58.63 5.80
N PRO A 6 -26.09 57.62 5.05
CA PRO A 6 -25.56 56.27 5.20
C PRO A 6 -24.29 56.15 4.35
N THR A 7 -23.14 56.28 5.01
CA THR A 7 -21.88 55.68 4.55
C THR A 7 -21.88 54.22 4.98
N TRP A 8 -21.61 53.26 4.09
CA TRP A 8 -20.61 52.19 4.33
C TRP A 8 -20.57 51.10 3.22
N VAL A 9 -19.45 51.13 2.49
CA VAL A 9 -18.53 50.03 2.15
C VAL A 9 -19.07 48.71 1.55
N PRO A 10 -18.78 48.40 0.27
CA PRO A 10 -18.90 47.08 -0.32
C PRO A 10 -17.63 46.26 0.00
N SER A 11 -17.58 45.61 1.16
CA SER A 11 -16.49 44.69 1.52
C SER A 11 -17.09 43.41 2.07
N LEU A 12 -17.10 42.35 1.26
CA LEU A 12 -16.97 40.93 1.66
C LEU A 12 -17.14 39.99 0.44
N LEU A 13 -16.55 40.37 -0.70
CA LEU A 13 -15.87 39.41 -1.57
C LEU A 13 -14.52 39.10 -0.88
N LEU A 14 -14.06 37.84 -0.92
CA LEU A 14 -12.86 37.30 -0.23
C LEU A 14 -13.09 36.82 1.21
N LEU A 15 -13.78 35.70 1.42
CA LEU A 15 -13.37 34.72 2.46
C LEU A 15 -14.01 33.33 2.29
N ALA A 16 -14.36 32.94 1.05
CA ALA A 16 -14.83 31.58 0.74
C ALA A 16 -13.71 30.67 0.23
N THR A 17 -12.45 31.00 0.48
CA THR A 17 -11.37 30.01 0.54
C THR A 17 -11.54 29.25 1.85
N LEU A 18 -12.61 28.44 1.91
CA LEU A 18 -12.70 27.30 2.79
C LEU A 18 -11.44 26.48 2.53
N SER A 19 -10.46 26.75 3.38
CA SER A 19 -9.52 25.80 3.93
C SER A 19 -10.06 24.38 3.83
N VAL A 20 -9.80 23.74 2.68
CA VAL A 20 -9.61 22.30 2.59
C VAL A 20 -8.32 22.00 3.35
N GLY A 21 -8.36 22.21 4.66
CA GLY A 21 -7.51 21.50 5.61
C GLY A 21 -8.03 20.07 5.68
N GLY A 22 -8.05 19.39 4.54
CA GLY A 22 -8.14 17.95 4.54
C GLY A 22 -6.88 17.47 5.25
N CYS A 23 -7.05 16.68 6.30
CA CYS A 23 -5.97 15.87 6.85
C CYS A 23 -5.25 15.23 5.67
N LYS A 24 -4.06 15.74 5.34
CA LYS A 24 -3.32 15.28 4.16
C LYS A 24 -2.84 13.88 4.52
N GLU A 25 -3.48 12.87 3.94
CA GLU A 25 -3.03 11.47 4.05
C GLU A 25 -1.52 11.46 3.77
N SER A 26 -0.75 11.03 4.77
CA SER A 26 0.70 11.03 4.68
C SER A 26 1.12 9.79 3.92
N GLY A 27 1.76 9.97 2.77
CA GLY A 27 2.32 8.83 2.03
C GLY A 27 3.33 8.03 2.86
N ASN A 28 3.91 8.62 3.91
CA ASN A 28 4.81 7.89 4.81
C ASN A 28 4.08 6.85 5.68
N ASP A 29 2.80 7.08 5.98
CA ASP A 29 1.98 6.10 6.71
C ASP A 29 1.75 4.86 5.83
N TYR A 30 1.46 5.09 4.55
CA TYR A 30 1.35 4.05 3.53
C TYR A 30 2.66 3.28 3.32
N LEU A 31 3.80 3.98 3.28
CA LEU A 31 5.09 3.33 3.20
C LEU A 31 5.34 2.44 4.42
N THR A 32 5.09 2.96 5.62
CA THR A 32 5.30 2.23 6.88
C THR A 32 4.42 0.98 6.94
N GLU A 33 3.17 1.11 6.54
CA GLU A 33 2.22 -0.01 6.51
C GLU A 33 2.60 -1.06 5.46
N GLY A 34 3.03 -0.64 4.27
CA GLY A 34 3.55 -1.55 3.24
C GLY A 34 4.76 -2.34 3.73
N LEU A 35 5.71 -1.66 4.38
CA LEU A 35 6.88 -2.32 4.98
C LEU A 35 6.51 -3.26 6.13
N ARG A 36 5.51 -2.91 6.94
CA ARG A 36 5.00 -3.78 8.01
C ARG A 36 4.43 -5.06 7.43
N LEU A 37 3.58 -4.96 6.40
CA LEU A 37 2.96 -6.10 5.73
C LEU A 37 4.00 -7.02 5.08
N LEU A 38 5.03 -6.46 4.42
CA LEU A 38 6.15 -7.25 3.90
C LEU A 38 6.88 -8.00 5.02
N GLY A 39 7.21 -7.30 6.12
CA GLY A 39 7.88 -7.93 7.26
C GLY A 39 7.07 -9.06 7.89
N GLU A 40 5.74 -8.95 7.93
CA GLU A 40 4.86 -10.02 8.42
C GLU A 40 4.78 -11.21 7.46
N ALA A 41 4.75 -10.94 6.16
CA ALA A 41 4.75 -11.98 5.13
C ALA A 41 6.07 -12.79 5.18
N GLU A 42 7.22 -12.12 5.18
CA GLU A 42 8.55 -12.75 5.20
C GLU A 42 8.83 -13.55 6.49
N ARG A 43 8.32 -13.09 7.63
CA ARG A 43 8.51 -13.79 8.92
C ARG A 43 7.57 -14.97 9.10
N GLY A 44 6.41 -14.94 8.46
CA GLY A 44 5.34 -15.91 8.64
C GLY A 44 5.08 -16.73 7.39
N ASP A 45 4.24 -16.21 6.52
CA ASP A 45 3.53 -17.01 5.51
C ASP A 45 4.39 -17.38 4.29
N CYS A 46 5.43 -16.59 3.99
CA CYS A 46 6.34 -16.85 2.88
C CYS A 46 7.42 -17.90 3.22
N LYS A 47 7.50 -18.36 4.48
CA LYS A 47 8.48 -19.37 4.86
C LYS A 47 7.99 -20.79 4.55
N PRO A 48 8.85 -21.64 3.98
CA PRO A 48 8.53 -23.06 3.82
C PRO A 48 8.41 -23.72 5.20
N ASP A 49 7.44 -24.63 5.35
CA ASP A 49 7.31 -25.43 6.57
C ASP A 49 8.41 -26.49 6.55
N VAL A 50 9.36 -26.40 7.48
CA VAL A 50 10.44 -27.37 7.61
C VAL A 50 10.02 -28.40 8.65
N ARG A 51 9.57 -29.57 8.16
CA ARG A 51 9.24 -30.72 9.01
C ARG A 51 10.25 -31.83 8.77
N ALA A 52 10.83 -32.34 9.87
CA ALA A 52 11.80 -33.44 9.83
C ALA A 52 12.98 -33.23 8.84
N GLY A 53 13.42 -31.99 8.64
CA GLY A 53 14.51 -31.65 7.72
C GLY A 53 14.11 -31.54 6.25
N GLN A 54 12.82 -31.70 5.91
CA GLN A 54 12.30 -31.48 4.57
C GLN A 54 11.48 -30.19 4.51
N ALA A 55 11.79 -29.33 3.55
CA ALA A 55 11.02 -28.14 3.25
C ALA A 55 9.78 -28.53 2.44
N THR A 56 8.60 -28.37 3.03
CA THR A 56 7.32 -28.63 2.36
C THR A 56 6.70 -27.31 1.96
N ILE A 57 6.36 -27.17 0.67
CA ILE A 57 5.62 -26.02 0.16
C ILE A 57 4.13 -26.28 0.39
N ASN A 58 3.52 -25.50 1.28
CA ASN A 58 2.08 -25.54 1.52
C ASN A 58 1.39 -24.47 0.67
N SER A 59 0.54 -24.90 -0.28
CA SER A 59 -0.22 -23.99 -1.16
C SER A 59 -1.02 -22.91 -0.41
N ALA A 60 -1.60 -23.21 0.74
CA ALA A 60 -2.35 -22.25 1.54
C ALA A 60 -1.43 -21.19 2.19
N LYS A 61 -0.18 -21.56 2.51
CA LYS A 61 0.82 -20.61 3.01
C LYS A 61 1.32 -19.70 1.89
N VAL A 62 1.57 -20.27 0.72
CA VAL A 62 1.94 -19.49 -0.48
C VAL A 62 0.83 -18.52 -0.87
N SER A 63 -0.46 -18.91 -0.78
CA SER A 63 -1.57 -17.99 -1.06
C SER A 63 -1.67 -16.86 -0.04
N GLN A 64 -1.51 -17.17 1.26
CA GLN A 64 -1.49 -16.14 2.31
C GLN A 64 -0.31 -15.17 2.16
N CYS A 65 0.87 -15.69 1.81
CA CYS A 65 2.04 -14.87 1.46
C CYS A 65 1.72 -13.95 0.29
N LEU A 66 1.16 -14.50 -0.81
CA LEU A 66 0.77 -13.71 -1.98
C LEU A 66 -0.20 -12.59 -1.65
N ASP A 67 -1.24 -12.87 -0.87
CA ASP A 67 -2.27 -11.88 -0.50
C ASP A 67 -1.66 -10.72 0.30
N LYS A 68 -0.77 -11.03 1.26
CA LYS A 68 -0.07 -9.99 2.05
C LYS A 68 0.92 -9.19 1.21
N THR A 69 1.67 -9.84 0.32
CA THR A 69 2.62 -9.16 -0.56
C THR A 69 1.89 -8.24 -1.55
N LYS A 70 0.71 -8.64 -2.05
CA LYS A 70 -0.16 -7.78 -2.86
C LYS A 70 -0.70 -6.58 -2.07
N ALA A 71 -1.20 -6.81 -0.86
CA ALA A 71 -1.65 -5.74 0.01
C ALA A 71 -0.52 -4.74 0.30
N ALA A 72 0.70 -5.23 0.56
CA ALA A 72 1.87 -4.37 0.74
C ALA A 72 2.19 -3.56 -0.51
N LEU A 73 2.16 -4.18 -1.69
CA LEU A 73 2.40 -3.53 -2.97
C LEU A 73 1.41 -2.38 -3.23
N GLU A 74 0.12 -2.58 -2.89
CA GLU A 74 -0.89 -1.51 -2.98
C GLU A 74 -0.54 -0.32 -2.07
N GLN A 75 -0.09 -0.58 -0.83
CA GLN A 75 0.34 0.50 0.07
C GLN A 75 1.56 1.24 -0.47
N LEU A 76 2.53 0.53 -1.06
CA LEU A 76 3.72 1.16 -1.65
C LEU A 76 3.37 2.04 -2.86
N HIS A 77 2.47 1.57 -3.74
CA HIS A 77 1.96 2.40 -4.84
C HIS A 77 1.24 3.64 -4.31
N LYS A 78 0.41 3.51 -3.29
CA LYS A 78 -0.28 4.65 -2.67
C LYS A 78 0.69 5.63 -1.99
N ALA A 79 1.76 5.14 -1.36
CA ALA A 79 2.84 5.98 -0.83
C ALA A 79 3.51 6.81 -1.94
N ARG A 80 3.76 6.18 -3.10
CA ARG A 80 4.31 6.83 -4.29
C ARG A 80 3.40 7.93 -4.83
N GLU A 81 2.10 7.62 -4.97
CA GLU A 81 1.07 8.58 -5.42
C GLU A 81 0.95 9.79 -4.50
N LEU A 82 1.13 9.60 -3.19
CA LEU A 82 1.10 10.66 -2.18
C LEU A 82 2.43 11.43 -2.05
N GLY A 83 3.40 11.16 -2.91
CA GLY A 83 4.62 11.95 -3.05
C GLY A 83 5.84 11.38 -2.33
N VAL A 84 5.77 10.17 -1.78
CA VAL A 84 6.96 9.46 -1.28
C VAL A 84 7.63 8.77 -2.46
N GLN A 85 8.34 9.56 -3.26
CA GLN A 85 9.01 9.11 -4.47
C GLN A 85 10.51 9.25 -4.29
N ASN A 86 11.20 8.11 -4.21
CA ASN A 86 12.64 8.04 -4.29
C ASN A 86 13.02 6.74 -5.01
N LYS A 87 14.28 6.66 -5.45
CA LYS A 87 14.78 5.48 -6.18
C LYS A 87 14.60 4.18 -5.36
N GLU A 88 14.78 4.26 -4.05
CA GLU A 88 14.69 3.08 -3.16
C GLU A 88 13.27 2.51 -3.13
N ILE A 89 12.24 3.36 -3.13
CA ILE A 89 10.83 2.95 -3.17
C ILE A 89 10.48 2.39 -4.54
N ASP A 90 10.97 2.99 -5.61
CA ASP A 90 10.75 2.49 -6.97
C ASP A 90 11.38 1.09 -7.15
N ASP A 91 12.61 0.91 -6.66
CA ASP A 91 13.31 -0.37 -6.65
C ASP A 91 12.56 -1.40 -5.76
N LEU A 92 12.02 -0.96 -4.62
CA LEU A 92 11.23 -1.81 -3.72
C LEU A 92 9.90 -2.25 -4.35
N ILE A 93 9.19 -1.36 -5.03
CA ILE A 93 7.95 -1.67 -5.77
C ILE A 93 8.25 -2.70 -6.85
N ALA A 94 9.27 -2.45 -7.68
CA ALA A 94 9.66 -3.36 -8.76
C ALA A 94 10.06 -4.75 -8.22
N LYS A 95 10.80 -4.80 -7.11
CA LYS A 95 11.14 -6.07 -6.45
C LYS A 95 9.90 -6.79 -5.92
N THR A 96 8.97 -6.05 -5.31
CA THR A 96 7.74 -6.61 -4.75
C THR A 96 6.83 -7.15 -5.86
N GLU A 97 6.74 -6.46 -7.01
CA GLU A 97 6.02 -6.94 -8.20
C GLU A 97 6.61 -8.24 -8.75
N ALA A 98 7.94 -8.35 -8.82
CA ALA A 98 8.61 -9.58 -9.22
C ALA A 98 8.32 -10.73 -8.26
N GLU A 99 8.27 -10.45 -6.95
CA GLU A 99 7.93 -11.45 -5.93
C GLU A 99 6.48 -11.93 -6.04
N VAL A 100 5.53 -11.02 -6.24
CA VAL A 100 4.12 -11.35 -6.52
C VAL A 100 4.02 -12.29 -7.73
N SER A 101 4.71 -11.97 -8.83
CA SER A 101 4.74 -12.80 -10.04
C SER A 101 5.31 -14.21 -9.79
N ASN A 102 6.38 -14.31 -8.99
CA ASN A 102 6.98 -15.58 -8.60
C ASN A 102 6.02 -16.43 -7.76
N LEU A 103 5.35 -15.83 -6.77
CA LEU A 103 4.38 -16.50 -5.90
C LEU A 103 3.15 -16.98 -6.69
N GLU A 104 2.65 -16.18 -7.63
CA GLU A 104 1.57 -16.60 -8.53
C GLU A 104 1.98 -17.80 -9.41
N THR A 105 3.21 -17.79 -9.92
CA THR A 105 3.76 -18.91 -10.69
C THR A 105 3.88 -20.17 -9.83
N MET A 106 4.32 -20.02 -8.58
CA MET A 106 4.41 -21.12 -7.63
C MET A 106 3.03 -21.73 -7.33
N LEU A 107 2.00 -20.91 -7.10
CA LEU A 107 0.64 -21.39 -6.91
C LEU A 107 0.10 -22.13 -8.14
N LYS A 108 0.35 -21.63 -9.35
CA LYS A 108 -0.05 -22.31 -10.59
C LYS A 108 0.61 -23.69 -10.71
N MET A 109 1.90 -23.81 -10.36
CA MET A 109 2.61 -25.10 -10.39
C MET A 109 2.06 -26.08 -9.35
N VAL A 110 1.86 -25.63 -8.10
CA VAL A 110 1.34 -26.49 -7.03
C VAL A 110 -0.11 -26.90 -7.31
N GLY A 111 -0.94 -26.02 -7.86
CA GLY A 111 -2.31 -26.33 -8.24
C GLY A 111 -2.41 -27.37 -9.36
N ARG A 112 -1.46 -27.38 -10.30
CA ARG A 112 -1.35 -28.41 -11.36
C ARG A 112 -0.95 -29.77 -10.79
N MET A 113 0.02 -29.81 -9.87
CA MET A 113 0.44 -31.07 -9.23
C MET A 113 -0.64 -31.71 -8.35
N GLN A 114 -1.54 -30.92 -7.77
CA GLN A 114 -2.68 -31.46 -7.00
C GLN A 114 -3.80 -32.05 -7.89
N HIS A 115 -3.79 -31.78 -9.21
CA HIS A 115 -4.81 -32.23 -10.16
C HIS A 115 -4.37 -33.38 -11.06
N GLU A 116 -3.13 -33.87 -10.96
CA GLU A 116 -2.67 -35.09 -11.64
C GLU A 116 -2.75 -36.28 -10.65
N PRO A 117 -3.69 -37.23 -10.84
CA PRO A 117 -3.80 -38.46 -10.05
C PRO A 117 -2.76 -39.52 -10.40
#